data_AF-A0A7J6IVK6-F1
#
_entry.id   AF-A0A7J6IVK6-F1
#
_cell.length_a   1.000
_cell.length_b   1.000
_cell.length_c   1.000
_cell.angle_alpha   90.00
_cell.angle_beta   90.00
_cell.angle_gamma   90.00
#
_symmetry.space_group_name_H-M   'P 1'
#
loop_
_entity.id
_entity.type
_entity.pdbx_description
1 polymer ?
#
loop_
_entity_poly.entity_id
_entity_poly.type
_entity_poly.pdbx_seq_one_letter_code
_entity_poly.pdbx_strand_id
1 'polypeptide(L)'
;MNIEHACGTVKTVDTERREELNAGIRLKPRLIKFAILDACRHVDAVQSNGVEETASLYKIHAQDSVYFSQPTLARLKLAHLDLSAFRKQPAEPFPMEALRHLEIDDCHIHIASLEKFLSRASSLQSFRFRHHRQLSFCRSSFVSLLSGCKETLETLELSWRSSLSHYDFRGPMLFEEFTAMKQLLVDPQALFVNYLGSTNLRPMLKHVLAPNLEVLMLEGVRERAHQHDSDQDHLGQTSNIGQPDEKLLSDIIKFKSEILPNLRFVLLCDCLSIENLDGFYEMADAQNVRLASLNTQMDQPVPNVELLDSSWVEHASDTKKGTGYQKARYYDGRGWV
;
A
#
# COMPACT_ATOMS: atom_id res chain seq x y z
N MET A 1 -27.59 17.91 -10.70
CA MET A 1 -26.79 17.44 -11.84
C MET A 1 -25.44 17.02 -11.29
N ASN A 2 -25.31 15.73 -10.96
CA ASN A 2 -24.09 15.13 -10.42
C ASN A 2 -23.27 14.62 -11.60
N ILE A 3 -22.09 15.19 -11.84
CA ILE A 3 -21.17 14.69 -12.86
C ILE A 3 -20.24 13.71 -12.14
N GLU A 4 -20.55 12.43 -12.25
CA GLU A 4 -19.65 11.34 -11.94
C GLU A 4 -18.72 11.14 -13.14
N HIS A 5 -17.40 11.13 -12.90
CA HIS A 5 -16.32 10.90 -13.87
C HIS A 5 -16.00 12.05 -14.85
N ALA A 6 -14.94 12.80 -14.54
CA ALA A 6 -14.01 13.24 -15.57
C ALA A 6 -12.85 12.23 -15.60
N CYS A 7 -13.03 11.12 -16.33
CA CYS A 7 -11.93 10.21 -16.64
C CYS A 7 -11.19 10.81 -17.85
N GLY A 8 -10.07 11.49 -17.61
CA GLY A 8 -9.16 11.92 -18.67
C GLY A 8 -7.98 10.95 -18.71
N THR A 9 -7.97 10.01 -19.65
CA THR A 9 -6.74 9.30 -20.00
C THR A 9 -5.91 10.29 -20.81
N VAL A 10 -4.94 10.94 -20.16
CA VAL A 10 -4.04 11.89 -20.83
C VAL A 10 -2.98 11.06 -21.57
N LYS A 11 -3.34 10.50 -22.73
CA LYS A 11 -2.34 10.01 -23.69
C LYS A 11 -1.71 11.23 -24.34
N THR A 12 -0.38 11.39 -24.23
CA THR A 12 0.45 12.40 -24.94
C THR A 12 -0.36 13.50 -25.62
N VAL A 13 -0.91 14.40 -24.80
CA VAL A 13 -1.78 15.48 -25.29
C VAL A 13 -0.88 16.62 -25.76
N ASP A 14 -1.05 17.06 -27.00
CA ASP A 14 -0.36 18.24 -27.51
C ASP A 14 -0.69 19.50 -26.69
N THR A 15 0.11 20.55 -26.84
CA THR A 15 0.03 21.76 -26.01
C THR A 15 -1.35 22.43 -26.11
N GLU A 16 -1.94 22.47 -27.30
CA GLU A 16 -3.23 23.14 -27.57
C GLU A 16 -4.39 22.39 -26.90
N ARG A 17 -4.44 21.06 -27.06
CA ARG A 17 -5.45 20.23 -26.42
C ARG A 17 -5.32 20.20 -24.89
N ARG A 18 -4.10 20.38 -24.36
CA ARG A 18 -3.84 20.54 -22.93
C ARG A 18 -4.35 21.87 -22.39
N GLU A 19 -4.16 22.96 -23.14
CA GLU A 19 -4.72 24.27 -22.80
C GLU A 19 -6.25 24.25 -22.79
N GLU A 20 -6.88 23.56 -23.74
CA GLU A 20 -8.34 23.34 -23.77
C GLU A 20 -8.84 22.55 -22.56
N LEU A 21 -8.16 21.46 -22.18
CA LEU A 21 -8.51 20.66 -21.00
C LEU A 21 -8.35 21.47 -19.71
N ASN A 22 -7.26 22.23 -19.60
CA ASN A 22 -7.01 23.13 -18.48
C ASN A 22 -8.10 24.21 -18.37
N ALA A 23 -8.48 24.82 -19.50
CA ALA A 23 -9.58 25.79 -19.55
C ALA A 23 -10.90 25.15 -19.12
N GLY A 24 -11.21 23.95 -19.62
CA GLY A 24 -12.42 23.21 -19.26
C GLY A 24 -12.50 22.85 -17.77
N ILE A 25 -11.37 22.54 -17.12
CA ILE A 25 -11.34 22.25 -15.69
C ILE A 25 -11.46 23.51 -14.84
N ARG A 26 -10.86 24.64 -15.26
CA ARG A 26 -11.07 25.95 -14.59
C ARG A 26 -12.55 26.36 -14.60
N LEU A 27 -13.27 25.99 -15.65
CA LEU A 27 -14.70 26.27 -15.80
C LEU A 27 -15.60 25.29 -15.06
N LYS A 28 -15.07 24.23 -14.44
CA LYS A 28 -15.84 23.27 -13.64
C LYS A 28 -15.79 23.66 -12.16
N PRO A 29 -16.88 24.22 -11.60
CA PRO A 29 -16.84 24.79 -10.25
C PRO A 29 -16.79 23.74 -9.12
N ARG A 30 -16.94 22.44 -9.41
CA ARG A 30 -17.05 21.37 -8.40
C ARG A 30 -16.50 20.03 -8.89
N LEU A 31 -15.19 19.93 -9.08
CA LEU A 31 -14.57 18.63 -9.37
C LEU A 31 -14.46 17.83 -8.06
N ILE A 32 -15.14 16.67 -7.99
CA ILE A 32 -15.19 15.81 -6.79
C ILE A 32 -14.25 14.60 -6.92
N LYS A 33 -14.16 14.01 -8.11
CA LYS A 33 -13.30 12.85 -8.41
C LYS A 33 -12.43 13.18 -9.61
N PHE A 34 -11.15 12.86 -9.54
CA PHE A 34 -10.20 13.07 -10.62
C PHE A 34 -9.20 11.91 -10.69
N ALA A 35 -8.90 11.45 -11.90
CA ALA A 35 -7.91 10.41 -12.14
C ALA A 35 -7.07 10.78 -13.36
N ILE A 36 -5.75 10.69 -13.23
CA ILE A 36 -4.82 10.71 -14.35
C ILE A 36 -4.17 9.33 -14.39
N LEU A 37 -4.49 8.59 -15.44
CA LEU A 37 -3.95 7.26 -15.71
C LEU A 37 -3.20 7.34 -17.03
N ASP A 38 -1.89 7.10 -17.02
CA ASP A 38 -1.19 6.70 -18.23
C ASP A 38 -1.18 5.17 -18.32
N ALA A 39 -1.59 4.66 -19.48
CA ALA A 39 -1.68 3.23 -19.77
C ALA A 39 -0.63 2.79 -20.81
N CYS A 40 0.42 3.57 -21.04
CA CYS A 40 1.50 3.20 -21.95
C CYS A 40 2.38 2.09 -21.33
N ARG A 41 1.84 0.88 -21.19
CA ARG A 41 2.65 -0.34 -21.26
C ARG A 41 3.01 -0.50 -22.73
N HIS A 42 4.22 -0.08 -23.12
CA HIS A 42 4.82 -0.60 -24.35
C HIS A 42 5.08 -2.09 -24.10
N VAL A 43 4.11 -2.91 -24.51
CA VAL A 43 4.29 -4.34 -24.69
C VAL A 43 5.02 -4.50 -26.01
N ASP A 44 6.34 -4.28 -26.00
CA ASP A 44 7.22 -4.87 -27.00
C ASP A 44 8.17 -5.79 -26.25
N ALA A 45 7.82 -7.07 -26.29
CA ALA A 45 8.72 -8.14 -25.94
C ALA A 45 9.91 -8.08 -26.90
N VAL A 46 11.04 -7.52 -26.44
CA VAL A 46 12.35 -7.89 -26.98
C VAL A 46 13.27 -8.20 -25.81
N GLN A 47 13.56 -9.49 -25.67
CA GLN A 47 14.70 -9.98 -24.93
C GLN A 47 15.97 -9.27 -25.45
N SER A 48 16.49 -8.30 -24.72
CA SER A 48 17.88 -7.87 -24.90
C SER A 48 18.47 -7.37 -23.59
N ASN A 49 19.29 -8.23 -23.00
CA ASN A 49 20.43 -7.95 -22.14
C ASN A 49 20.56 -6.51 -21.58
N GLY A 50 20.25 -6.35 -20.30
CA GLY A 50 21.02 -5.46 -19.42
C GLY A 50 20.68 -3.97 -19.41
N VAL A 51 19.50 -3.56 -19.83
CA VAL A 51 18.99 -2.20 -19.55
C VAL A 51 17.57 -2.33 -19.03
N GLU A 52 17.31 -1.88 -17.79
CA GLU A 52 15.96 -1.69 -17.27
C GLU A 52 15.23 -0.73 -18.22
N GLU A 53 14.38 -1.27 -19.11
CA GLU A 53 13.45 -0.48 -19.90
C GLU A 53 12.43 0.15 -18.96
N THR A 54 12.77 1.34 -18.46
CA THR A 54 11.83 2.19 -17.75
C THR A 54 10.69 2.54 -18.69
N ALA A 55 9.51 1.95 -18.46
CA ALA A 55 8.27 2.43 -19.06
C ALA A 55 8.24 3.96 -18.89
N SER A 56 8.19 4.68 -20.01
CA SER A 56 8.30 6.13 -20.05
C SER A 56 7.12 6.73 -19.27
N LEU A 57 7.40 7.37 -18.13
CA LEU A 57 6.36 8.03 -17.34
C LEU A 57 5.82 9.24 -18.09
N TYR A 58 4.51 9.47 -18.00
CA TYR A 58 3.93 10.70 -18.53
C TYR A 58 4.38 11.91 -17.70
N LYS A 59 5.05 12.85 -18.35
CA LYS A 59 5.57 14.05 -17.69
C LYS A 59 4.46 15.08 -17.44
N ILE A 60 4.16 15.32 -16.18
CA ILE A 60 3.27 16.41 -15.76
C ILE A 60 4.04 17.73 -15.83
N HIS A 61 3.38 18.77 -16.32
CA HIS A 61 3.96 20.10 -16.42
C HIS A 61 3.44 21.02 -15.32
N ALA A 62 4.16 22.11 -15.06
CA ALA A 62 3.79 23.09 -14.05
C ALA A 62 2.35 23.61 -14.21
N GLN A 63 1.91 23.85 -15.45
CA GLN A 63 0.57 24.35 -15.77
C GLN A 63 -0.58 23.38 -15.43
N ASP A 64 -0.27 22.09 -15.27
CA ASP A 64 -1.24 21.05 -14.92
C ASP A 64 -1.61 21.10 -13.41
N SER A 65 -0.99 22.00 -12.62
CA SER A 65 -1.35 22.25 -11.22
C SER A 65 -2.83 22.64 -11.04
N VAL A 66 -3.46 23.15 -12.10
CA VAL A 66 -4.89 23.49 -12.11
C VAL A 66 -5.79 22.30 -11.79
N TYR A 67 -5.38 21.08 -12.15
CA TYR A 67 -6.11 19.86 -11.85
C TYR A 67 -6.18 19.56 -10.34
N PHE A 68 -5.21 20.08 -9.59
CA PHE A 68 -5.07 19.88 -8.14
C PHE A 68 -5.53 21.12 -7.34
N SER A 69 -5.93 22.19 -8.01
CA SER A 69 -6.32 23.46 -7.37
C SER A 69 -7.81 23.50 -6.98
N GLN A 70 -8.51 22.36 -7.02
CA GLN A 70 -9.95 22.28 -6.80
C GLN A 70 -10.25 21.94 -5.32
N PRO A 71 -10.79 22.88 -4.52
CA PRO A 71 -11.00 22.66 -3.08
C PRO A 71 -12.06 21.59 -2.77
N THR A 72 -12.88 21.21 -3.76
CA THR A 72 -13.92 20.17 -3.61
C THR A 72 -13.43 18.76 -3.94
N LEU A 73 -12.16 18.61 -4.32
CA LEU A 73 -11.62 17.32 -4.76
C LEU A 73 -11.58 16.35 -3.59
N ALA A 74 -12.44 15.33 -3.63
CA ALA A 74 -12.59 14.34 -2.58
C ALA A 74 -11.87 13.02 -2.88
N ARG A 75 -11.60 12.74 -4.16
CA ARG A 75 -10.92 11.50 -4.60
C ARG A 75 -9.92 11.80 -5.71
N LEU A 76 -8.68 11.40 -5.51
CA LEU A 76 -7.59 11.58 -6.46
C LEU A 76 -6.86 10.25 -6.71
N LYS A 77 -6.70 9.88 -7.98
CA LYS A 77 -5.85 8.76 -8.41
C LYS A 77 -4.81 9.24 -9.42
N LEU A 78 -3.54 8.94 -9.16
CA LEU A 78 -2.40 9.28 -10.00
C LEU A 78 -1.65 7.98 -10.33
N ALA A 79 -1.47 7.67 -11.60
CA ALA A 79 -0.74 6.47 -12.01
C ALA A 79 0.23 6.74 -13.16
N HIS A 80 1.46 6.24 -13.03
CA HIS A 80 2.51 6.28 -14.06
C HIS A 80 2.90 7.70 -14.53
N LEU A 81 3.00 8.64 -13.59
CA LEU A 81 3.32 10.05 -13.88
C LEU A 81 4.70 10.46 -13.36
N ASP A 82 5.36 11.39 -14.04
CA ASP A 82 6.48 12.16 -13.48
C ASP A 82 5.94 13.48 -12.90
N LEU A 83 5.94 13.57 -11.56
CA LEU A 83 5.46 14.69 -10.75
C LEU A 83 6.60 15.62 -10.30
N SER A 84 7.81 15.48 -10.87
CA SER A 84 8.98 16.29 -10.53
C SER A 84 8.78 17.78 -10.83
N ALA A 85 7.88 18.14 -11.74
CA ALA A 85 7.54 19.53 -12.05
C ALA A 85 7.04 20.29 -10.81
N PHE A 86 6.36 19.63 -9.88
CA PHE A 86 5.82 20.27 -8.68
C PHE A 86 6.86 20.51 -7.60
N ARG A 87 8.04 19.88 -7.68
CA ARG A 87 9.15 20.12 -6.75
C ARG A 87 9.63 21.58 -6.81
N LYS A 88 9.64 22.17 -8.01
CA LYS A 88 10.21 23.51 -8.28
C LYS A 88 9.16 24.63 -8.19
N GLN A 89 7.89 24.30 -8.02
CA GLN A 89 6.84 25.31 -7.87
C GLN A 89 6.90 25.96 -6.48
N PRO A 90 6.42 27.21 -6.33
CA PRO A 90 6.32 27.87 -5.02
C PRO A 90 5.65 26.95 -3.99
N ALA A 91 6.07 27.04 -2.73
CA ALA A 91 5.73 26.07 -1.68
C ALA A 91 4.25 25.97 -1.29
N GLU A 92 3.33 26.67 -1.97
CA GLU A 92 1.91 26.60 -1.64
C GLU A 92 1.38 25.16 -1.79
N PRO A 93 0.77 24.61 -0.74
CA PRO A 93 0.02 23.36 -0.80
C PRO A 93 -1.18 23.45 -1.73
N PHE A 94 -1.60 22.30 -2.26
CA PHE A 94 -2.89 22.21 -2.93
C PHE A 94 -4.03 22.27 -1.88
N PRO A 95 -5.19 22.87 -2.22
CA PRO A 95 -6.35 22.96 -1.32
C PRO A 95 -7.06 21.60 -1.22
N MET A 96 -6.45 20.67 -0.50
CA MET A 96 -6.86 19.26 -0.39
C MET A 96 -7.69 18.97 0.87
N GLU A 97 -8.28 20.00 1.51
CA GLU A 97 -9.03 19.84 2.77
C GLU A 97 -10.22 18.89 2.64
N ALA A 98 -10.84 18.79 1.44
CA ALA A 98 -11.94 17.86 1.16
C ALA A 98 -11.49 16.47 0.71
N LEU A 99 -10.19 16.24 0.50
CA LEU A 99 -9.65 14.98 -0.02
C LEU A 99 -9.86 13.86 0.99
N ARG A 100 -10.59 12.82 0.59
CA ARG A 100 -10.87 11.62 1.40
C ARG A 100 -10.10 10.40 0.93
N HIS A 101 -9.81 10.31 -0.37
CA HIS A 101 -9.12 9.17 -0.95
C HIS A 101 -8.00 9.63 -1.89
N LEU A 102 -6.79 9.16 -1.64
CA LEU A 102 -5.62 9.40 -2.49
C LEU A 102 -4.98 8.07 -2.86
N GLU A 103 -4.79 7.86 -4.16
CA GLU A 103 -4.06 6.71 -4.72
C GLU A 103 -2.94 7.22 -5.61
N ILE A 104 -1.72 6.78 -5.32
CA ILE A 104 -0.51 7.07 -6.12
C ILE A 104 0.14 5.75 -6.48
N ASP A 105 0.12 5.45 -7.77
CA ASP A 105 0.66 4.23 -8.35
C ASP A 105 1.84 4.57 -9.26
N ASP A 106 3.03 4.06 -8.96
CA ASP A 106 4.18 4.08 -9.87
C ASP A 106 4.56 5.43 -10.49
N CYS A 107 4.37 6.49 -9.72
CA CYS A 107 4.74 7.84 -10.13
C CYS A 107 6.18 8.16 -9.70
N HIS A 108 6.95 8.84 -10.56
CA HIS A 108 8.17 9.50 -10.11
C HIS A 108 7.79 10.74 -9.30
N ILE A 109 7.97 10.66 -7.99
CA ILE A 109 7.54 11.68 -7.04
C ILE A 109 8.66 12.02 -6.07
N HIS A 110 8.87 13.32 -5.84
CA HIS A 110 9.77 13.84 -4.81
C HIS A 110 8.97 14.16 -3.54
N ILE A 111 9.60 14.07 -2.36
CA ILE A 111 8.92 14.34 -1.07
C ILE A 111 8.21 15.71 -1.04
N ALA A 112 8.85 16.77 -1.52
CA ALA A 112 8.24 18.10 -1.62
C ALA A 112 7.00 18.15 -2.55
N SER A 113 6.96 17.31 -3.60
CA SER A 113 5.76 17.19 -4.44
C SER A 113 4.64 16.49 -3.67
N LEU A 114 4.97 15.42 -2.93
CA LEU A 114 4.00 14.67 -2.12
C LEU A 114 3.43 15.52 -0.97
N GLU A 115 4.27 16.33 -0.33
CA GLU A 115 3.87 17.26 0.73
C GLU A 115 2.82 18.27 0.27
N LYS A 116 2.87 18.72 -1.00
CA LYS A 116 1.83 19.60 -1.57
C LYS A 116 0.45 18.96 -1.60
N PHE A 117 0.36 17.64 -1.77
CA PHE A 117 -0.92 16.92 -1.74
C PHE A 117 -1.39 16.66 -0.31
N LEU A 118 -0.47 16.29 0.59
CA LEU A 118 -0.82 15.77 1.91
C LEU A 118 -0.92 16.85 3.01
N SER A 119 -0.18 17.95 2.92
CA SER A 119 -0.09 18.96 3.99
C SER A 119 -1.42 19.60 4.39
N ARG A 120 -2.41 19.63 3.48
CA ARG A 120 -3.77 20.12 3.76
C ARG A 120 -4.85 19.03 3.71
N ALA A 121 -4.47 17.77 3.53
CA ALA A 121 -5.41 16.65 3.40
C ALA A 121 -5.92 16.17 4.77
N SER A 122 -6.46 17.07 5.60
CA SER A 122 -6.90 16.76 6.97
C SER A 122 -8.10 15.80 7.04
N SER A 123 -8.90 15.70 5.98
CA SER A 123 -10.04 14.78 5.88
C SER A 123 -9.69 13.42 5.23
N LEU A 124 -8.40 13.13 5.02
CA LEU A 124 -7.98 11.93 4.30
C LEU A 124 -8.33 10.66 5.08
N GLN A 125 -9.16 9.81 4.50
CA GLN A 125 -9.60 8.55 5.09
C GLN A 125 -8.82 7.35 4.55
N SER A 126 -8.36 7.43 3.30
CA SER A 126 -7.66 6.34 2.64
C SER A 126 -6.50 6.87 1.82
N PHE A 127 -5.31 6.33 2.08
CA PHE A 127 -4.13 6.59 1.29
C PHE A 127 -3.51 5.29 0.80
N ARG A 128 -3.38 5.18 -0.51
CA ARG A 128 -2.68 4.08 -1.19
C ARG A 128 -1.47 4.62 -1.93
N PHE A 129 -0.32 4.06 -1.62
CA PHE A 129 0.94 4.35 -2.27
C PHE A 129 1.58 3.04 -2.71
N ARG A 130 1.49 2.73 -4.02
CA ARG A 130 2.07 1.53 -4.61
C ARG A 130 3.21 1.93 -5.53
N HIS A 131 4.39 1.38 -5.30
CA HIS A 131 5.55 1.79 -6.08
C HIS A 131 6.58 0.70 -6.32
N HIS A 132 6.92 0.46 -7.59
CA HIS A 132 8.00 -0.47 -7.96
C HIS A 132 9.39 0.16 -8.12
N ARG A 133 9.51 1.49 -8.01
CA ARG A 133 10.79 2.19 -8.23
C ARG A 133 11.41 2.64 -6.93
N GLN A 134 12.73 2.83 -6.94
CA GLN A 134 13.44 3.42 -5.81
C GLN A 134 12.93 4.84 -5.55
N LEU A 135 12.50 5.08 -4.32
CA LEU A 135 12.11 6.40 -3.86
C LEU A 135 13.32 7.32 -3.70
N SER A 136 13.17 8.59 -4.07
CA SER A 136 14.20 9.61 -3.88
C SER A 136 14.23 10.19 -2.45
N PHE A 137 13.53 9.55 -1.51
CA PHE A 137 13.37 10.02 -0.13
C PHE A 137 13.17 8.84 0.82
N CYS A 138 13.42 9.08 2.12
CA CYS A 138 13.31 8.05 3.15
C CYS A 138 11.86 7.63 3.37
N ARG A 139 11.62 6.31 3.48
CA ARG A 139 10.27 5.77 3.71
C ARG A 139 9.69 6.21 5.06
N SER A 140 10.52 6.42 6.09
CA SER A 140 10.02 6.92 7.39
C SER A 140 9.37 8.31 7.32
N SER A 141 9.65 9.09 6.27
CA SER A 141 9.04 10.39 6.05
C SER A 141 7.52 10.31 5.83
N PHE A 142 6.96 9.16 5.46
CA PHE A 142 5.51 8.97 5.33
C PHE A 142 4.75 9.31 6.62
N VAL A 143 5.30 8.94 7.79
CA VAL A 143 4.68 9.24 9.08
C VAL A 143 4.53 10.74 9.29
N SER A 144 5.60 11.51 9.05
CA SER A 144 5.56 12.97 9.17
C SER A 144 4.61 13.61 8.15
N LEU A 145 4.57 13.10 6.91
CA LEU A 145 3.71 13.62 5.85
C LEU A 145 2.22 13.39 6.15
N LEU A 146 1.89 12.29 6.84
CA LEU A 146 0.52 11.91 7.17
C LEU A 146 0.07 12.43 8.55
N SER A 147 0.93 13.11 9.29
CA SER A 147 0.63 13.62 10.64
C SER A 147 -0.63 14.51 10.69
N GLY A 148 -0.90 15.28 9.63
CA GLY A 148 -2.09 16.12 9.52
C GLY A 148 -3.43 15.38 9.35
N CYS A 149 -3.40 14.07 9.10
CA CYS A 149 -4.60 13.23 8.92
C CYS A 149 -4.64 12.03 9.89
N LYS A 150 -3.83 12.03 10.95
CA LYS A 150 -3.75 10.90 11.90
C LYS A 150 -5.08 10.56 12.60
N GLU A 151 -5.96 11.54 12.74
CA GLU A 151 -7.29 11.40 13.35
C GLU A 151 -8.39 10.99 12.35
N THR A 152 -8.09 10.95 11.06
CA THR A 152 -9.07 10.67 9.99
C THR A 152 -8.67 9.51 9.09
N LEU A 153 -7.38 9.18 9.00
CA LEU A 153 -6.85 8.12 8.15
C LEU A 153 -7.22 6.74 8.69
N GLU A 154 -8.18 6.08 8.02
CA GLU A 154 -8.68 4.75 8.37
C GLU A 154 -7.89 3.63 7.68
N THR A 155 -7.42 3.88 6.46
CA THR A 155 -6.72 2.90 5.62
C THR A 155 -5.42 3.46 5.08
N LEU A 156 -4.31 2.77 5.35
CA LEU A 156 -3.00 3.07 4.80
C LEU A 156 -2.45 1.85 4.07
N GLU A 157 -2.16 2.00 2.78
CA GLU A 157 -1.50 0.97 1.98
C GLU A 157 -0.17 1.51 1.45
N LEU A 158 0.93 0.93 1.90
CA LEU A 158 2.28 1.24 1.47
C LEU A 158 2.92 -0.01 0.88
N SER A 159 2.92 -0.12 -0.44
CA SER A 159 3.42 -1.28 -1.19
C SER A 159 4.64 -0.91 -2.02
N TRP A 160 5.72 -1.69 -1.91
CA TRP A 160 7.01 -1.43 -2.56
C TRP A 160 7.56 -2.64 -3.32
N ARG A 161 6.69 -3.31 -4.08
CA ARG A 161 7.04 -4.47 -4.90
C ARG A 161 8.24 -4.16 -5.81
N SER A 162 9.35 -4.86 -5.61
CA SER A 162 10.59 -4.83 -6.43
C SER A 162 11.69 -3.82 -6.09
N SER A 163 11.60 -2.99 -5.04
CA SER A 163 12.80 -2.23 -4.61
C SER A 163 13.73 -3.09 -3.75
N LEU A 164 14.31 -4.13 -4.35
CA LEU A 164 15.32 -5.01 -3.73
C LEU A 164 16.65 -4.28 -3.47
N SER A 165 16.82 -3.06 -3.98
CA SER A 165 18.05 -2.28 -3.88
C SER A 165 18.00 -1.26 -2.73
N HIS A 166 18.83 -1.51 -1.72
CA HIS A 166 19.31 -0.56 -0.71
C HIS A 166 18.23 0.24 0.03
N TYR A 167 17.75 -0.39 1.09
CA TYR A 167 16.95 0.17 2.14
C TYR A 167 17.62 1.39 2.82
N ASP A 168 17.33 2.61 2.37
CA ASP A 168 17.61 3.84 3.15
C ASP A 168 16.52 4.00 4.21
N PHE A 169 16.60 3.17 5.26
CA PHE A 169 15.76 3.27 6.44
C PHE A 169 16.49 4.12 7.50
N ARG A 170 16.11 5.40 7.60
CA ARG A 170 16.65 6.31 8.63
C ARG A 170 15.82 6.36 9.92
N GLY A 171 15.08 5.29 10.22
CA GLY A 171 14.28 5.17 11.45
C GLY A 171 12.94 4.45 11.24
N PRO A 172 12.35 3.91 12.32
CA PRO A 172 11.09 3.17 12.26
C PRO A 172 9.93 4.07 11.85
N MET A 173 8.89 3.47 11.28
CA MET A 173 7.61 4.15 11.11
C MET A 173 6.77 3.97 12.37
N LEU A 174 6.42 5.08 13.02
CA LEU A 174 5.66 5.09 14.27
C LEU A 174 4.21 5.48 13.99
N PHE A 175 3.30 4.51 14.10
CA PHE A 175 1.87 4.71 13.84
C PHE A 175 1.00 4.78 15.11
N GLU A 176 1.61 4.81 16.31
CA GLU A 176 0.88 4.83 17.59
C GLU A 176 -0.12 5.98 17.74
N GLU A 177 0.13 7.12 17.10
CA GLU A 177 -0.77 8.28 17.15
C GLU A 177 -1.91 8.24 16.11
N PHE A 178 -1.94 7.24 15.21
CA PHE A 178 -2.94 7.11 14.16
C PHE A 178 -4.17 6.36 14.67
N THR A 179 -4.91 7.00 15.57
CA THR A 179 -6.01 6.36 16.31
C THR A 179 -7.22 6.01 15.43
N ALA A 180 -7.39 6.63 14.27
CA ALA A 180 -8.46 6.27 13.32
C ALA A 180 -8.12 5.07 12.44
N MET A 181 -6.84 4.67 12.38
CA MET A 181 -6.38 3.65 11.43
C MET A 181 -6.87 2.26 11.84
N LYS A 182 -7.62 1.64 10.93
CA LYS A 182 -8.18 0.29 11.04
C LYS A 182 -7.46 -0.71 10.14
N GLN A 183 -6.85 -0.24 9.06
CA GLN A 183 -6.19 -1.09 8.07
C GLN A 183 -4.81 -0.54 7.69
N LEU A 184 -3.81 -1.43 7.71
CA LEU A 184 -2.42 -1.13 7.36
C LEU A 184 -1.87 -2.23 6.47
N LEU A 185 -1.45 -1.88 5.26
CA LEU A 185 -0.57 -2.70 4.43
C LEU A 185 0.82 -2.07 4.42
N VAL A 186 1.83 -2.86 4.78
CA VAL A 186 3.21 -2.38 4.86
C VAL A 186 4.21 -3.53 4.79
N ASP A 187 5.40 -3.25 4.26
CA ASP A 187 6.57 -4.11 4.40
C ASP A 187 7.11 -4.06 5.86
N PRO A 188 7.20 -5.19 6.58
CA PRO A 188 7.80 -5.25 7.91
C PRO A 188 9.16 -4.55 8.05
N GLN A 189 10.01 -4.59 7.01
CA GLN A 189 11.34 -3.96 7.05
C GLN A 189 11.24 -2.45 7.14
N ALA A 190 10.19 -1.88 6.55
CA ALA A 190 9.91 -0.45 6.63
C ALA A 190 9.40 -0.03 8.02
N LEU A 191 8.71 -0.90 8.75
CA LEU A 191 8.24 -0.60 10.10
C LEU A 191 9.39 -0.50 11.12
N PHE A 192 10.31 -1.46 11.11
CA PHE A 192 11.23 -1.67 12.25
C PHE A 192 12.68 -1.25 12.04
N VAL A 193 13.13 -1.00 10.80
CA VAL A 193 14.55 -0.76 10.46
C VAL A 193 15.47 -1.86 10.98
N ASN A 194 15.82 -2.82 10.13
CA ASN A 194 16.73 -3.93 10.46
C ASN A 194 16.23 -4.83 11.64
N TYR A 195 14.95 -5.20 11.66
CA TYR A 195 14.46 -6.23 12.60
C TYR A 195 15.06 -7.62 12.35
N LEU A 196 15.70 -7.83 11.20
CA LEU A 196 16.38 -9.06 10.82
C LEU A 196 17.46 -9.51 11.83
N GLY A 197 17.99 -8.58 12.65
CA GLY A 197 18.95 -8.89 13.73
C GLY A 197 18.42 -8.65 15.16
N SER A 198 17.18 -8.19 15.33
CA SER A 198 16.67 -7.78 16.65
C SER A 198 16.01 -8.94 17.39
N THR A 199 16.46 -9.17 18.63
CA THR A 199 15.99 -10.26 19.48
C THR A 199 14.80 -9.88 20.37
N ASN A 200 14.27 -8.65 20.29
CA ASN A 200 13.08 -8.29 21.07
C ASN A 200 12.23 -7.21 20.36
N LEU A 201 11.31 -7.65 19.49
CA LEU A 201 10.42 -6.75 18.72
C LEU A 201 9.20 -6.29 19.51
N ARG A 202 8.84 -7.06 20.55
CA ARG A 202 7.61 -6.86 21.31
C ARG A 202 7.43 -5.43 21.88
N PRO A 203 8.44 -4.79 22.53
CA PRO A 203 8.25 -3.44 23.03
C PRO A 203 8.01 -2.41 21.92
N MET A 204 8.56 -2.65 20.71
CA MET A 204 8.44 -1.73 19.59
C MET A 204 7.08 -1.83 18.88
N LEU A 205 6.43 -2.99 18.93
CA LEU A 205 5.16 -3.24 18.25
C LEU A 205 4.07 -2.21 18.61
N LYS A 206 4.01 -1.77 19.87
CA LYS A 206 3.04 -0.76 20.33
C LYS A 206 3.26 0.63 19.73
N HIS A 207 4.50 0.93 19.33
CA HIS A 207 4.88 2.21 18.77
C HIS A 207 4.73 2.22 17.23
N VAL A 208 5.07 1.11 16.58
CA VAL A 208 5.07 1.02 15.12
C VAL A 208 3.71 0.66 14.52
N LEU A 209 2.75 0.18 15.31
CA LEU A 209 1.40 -0.15 14.85
C LEU A 209 0.36 0.78 15.43
N ALA A 210 -0.70 1.02 14.66
CA ALA A 210 -1.84 1.80 15.12
C ALA A 210 -2.66 1.02 16.17
N PRO A 211 -3.13 1.67 17.25
CA PRO A 211 -3.77 0.99 18.37
C PRO A 211 -5.14 0.37 18.04
N ASN A 212 -5.84 0.92 17.05
CA ASN A 212 -7.18 0.47 16.64
C ASN A 212 -7.18 -0.40 15.38
N LEU A 213 -6.02 -0.96 15.04
CA LEU A 213 -5.88 -1.76 13.83
C LEU A 213 -6.74 -3.04 13.90
N GLU A 214 -7.61 -3.22 12.92
CA GLU A 214 -8.43 -4.42 12.73
C GLU A 214 -7.80 -5.37 11.70
N VAL A 215 -7.08 -4.83 10.71
CA VAL A 215 -6.47 -5.58 9.62
C VAL A 215 -5.02 -5.15 9.46
N LEU A 216 -4.11 -6.10 9.64
CA LEU A 216 -2.69 -5.95 9.34
C LEU A 216 -2.35 -6.79 8.11
N MET A 217 -1.81 -6.15 7.08
CA MET A 217 -1.31 -6.82 5.89
C MET A 217 0.19 -6.63 5.79
N LEU A 218 0.91 -7.74 5.72
CA LEU A 218 2.36 -7.75 5.65
C LEU A 218 2.76 -8.11 4.23
N GLU A 219 3.36 -7.14 3.53
CA GLU A 219 3.93 -7.36 2.20
C GLU A 219 5.38 -7.83 2.34
N GLY A 220 5.80 -8.79 1.51
CA GLY A 220 7.22 -9.14 1.39
C GLY A 220 7.79 -9.93 2.57
N VAL A 221 6.94 -10.63 3.33
CA VAL A 221 7.37 -11.64 4.31
C VAL A 221 8.20 -12.68 3.57
N ARG A 222 9.49 -12.80 3.93
CA ARG A 222 10.48 -13.49 3.10
C ARG A 222 10.61 -14.96 3.45
N GLU A 223 10.95 -15.71 2.43
CA GLU A 223 11.35 -17.10 2.53
C GLU A 223 12.77 -17.23 3.05
N ARG A 224 12.99 -18.24 3.91
CA ARG A 224 14.31 -18.59 4.44
C ARG A 224 15.36 -18.82 3.35
N ALA A 225 14.96 -19.36 2.20
CA ALA A 225 15.83 -19.67 1.06
C ALA A 225 16.36 -18.43 0.32
N HIS A 226 15.71 -17.27 0.46
CA HIS A 226 16.10 -16.02 -0.21
C HIS A 226 16.79 -15.01 0.74
N GLN A 227 17.09 -15.41 1.98
CA GLN A 227 17.76 -14.55 2.95
C GLN A 227 19.30 -14.60 2.85
N HIS A 228 19.84 -15.63 2.22
CA HIS A 228 21.28 -15.79 1.97
C HIS A 228 21.50 -16.25 0.53
N ASP A 229 22.16 -15.40 -0.25
CA ASP A 229 22.87 -15.68 -1.50
C ASP A 229 22.08 -15.85 -2.83
N SER A 230 22.51 -14.99 -3.77
CA SER A 230 22.73 -15.18 -5.21
C SER A 230 21.94 -16.27 -5.96
N ASP A 231 21.14 -15.86 -6.94
CA ASP A 231 21.04 -16.39 -8.32
C ASP A 231 21.21 -17.91 -8.60
N GLN A 232 20.95 -18.81 -7.65
CA GLN A 232 21.01 -20.26 -7.91
C GLN A 232 19.82 -21.01 -7.33
N ASP A 233 19.00 -21.52 -8.26
CA ASP A 233 18.30 -22.81 -8.21
C ASP A 233 17.77 -23.28 -6.85
N HIS A 234 16.61 -22.75 -6.44
CA HIS A 234 15.75 -23.35 -5.41
C HIS A 234 14.38 -23.74 -5.95
N LEU A 235 14.31 -24.15 -7.22
CA LEU A 235 13.11 -24.77 -7.79
C LEU A 235 12.87 -26.14 -7.13
N GLY A 236 11.97 -26.19 -6.14
CA GLY A 236 11.46 -27.44 -5.56
C GLY A 236 11.68 -27.66 -4.06
N GLN A 237 12.16 -26.67 -3.31
CA GLN A 237 12.15 -26.74 -1.84
C GLN A 237 10.96 -25.95 -1.28
N THR A 238 10.22 -26.58 -0.35
CA THR A 238 9.15 -25.92 0.40
C THR A 238 9.74 -24.76 1.20
N SER A 239 9.34 -23.55 0.90
CA SER A 239 9.91 -22.38 1.57
C SER A 239 9.26 -22.17 2.94
N ASN A 240 10.10 -22.15 3.97
CA ASN A 240 9.68 -21.73 5.31
C ASN A 240 9.81 -20.21 5.44
N ILE A 241 8.96 -19.62 6.27
CA ILE A 241 9.12 -18.23 6.71
C ILE A 241 10.50 -18.05 7.35
N GLY A 242 11.19 -16.95 7.04
CA GLY A 242 12.47 -16.64 7.66
C GLY A 242 12.32 -16.36 9.16
N GLN A 243 13.34 -16.67 9.97
CA GLN A 243 13.27 -16.54 11.44
C GLN A 243 12.81 -15.16 11.96
N PRO A 244 13.25 -14.02 11.37
CA PRO A 244 12.79 -12.71 11.82
C PRO A 244 11.29 -12.49 11.58
N ASP A 245 10.79 -12.95 10.44
CA ASP A 245 9.38 -12.86 10.07
C ASP A 245 8.52 -13.81 10.90
N GLU A 246 9.04 -15.03 11.15
CA GLU A 246 8.43 -16.04 12.03
C GLU A 246 8.18 -15.46 13.42
N LYS A 247 9.18 -14.76 13.95
CA LYS A 247 9.12 -14.13 15.26
C LYS A 247 8.17 -12.94 15.27
N LEU A 248 8.23 -12.07 14.26
CA LEU A 248 7.33 -10.92 14.14
C LEU A 248 5.86 -11.39 14.13
N LEU A 249 5.54 -12.36 13.27
CA LEU A 249 4.20 -12.92 13.16
C LEU A 249 3.77 -13.57 14.48
N SER A 250 4.66 -14.34 15.11
CA SER A 250 4.41 -14.96 16.42
C SER A 250 4.12 -13.92 17.50
N ASP A 251 4.90 -12.85 17.58
CA ASP A 251 4.75 -11.80 18.59
C ASP A 251 3.45 -11.01 18.39
N ILE A 252 3.10 -10.68 17.14
CA ILE A 252 1.83 -10.02 16.80
C ILE A 252 0.64 -10.87 17.27
N ILE A 253 0.64 -12.17 16.97
CA ILE A 253 -0.48 -13.05 17.30
C ILE A 253 -0.53 -13.30 18.82
N LYS A 254 0.57 -13.75 19.43
CA LYS A 254 0.61 -14.12 20.87
C LYS A 254 0.29 -12.96 21.78
N PHE A 255 0.68 -11.74 21.41
CA PHE A 255 0.51 -10.55 22.24
C PHE A 255 -0.57 -9.60 21.70
N LYS A 256 -1.45 -10.09 20.81
CA LYS A 256 -2.58 -9.34 20.27
C LYS A 256 -3.34 -8.58 21.36
N SER A 257 -3.74 -9.26 22.44
CA SER A 257 -4.57 -8.65 23.49
C SER A 257 -3.90 -7.46 24.18
N GLU A 258 -2.56 -7.41 24.18
CA GLU A 258 -1.78 -6.35 24.80
C GLU A 258 -1.41 -5.23 23.82
N ILE A 259 -1.21 -5.57 22.54
CA ILE A 259 -0.63 -4.66 21.54
C ILE A 259 -1.71 -4.17 20.58
N LEU A 260 -2.56 -5.06 20.08
CA LEU A 260 -3.58 -4.79 19.05
C LEU A 260 -4.90 -5.47 19.44
N PRO A 261 -5.59 -5.00 20.49
CA PRO A 261 -6.79 -5.68 21.01
C PRO A 261 -7.90 -5.84 19.96
N ASN A 262 -7.95 -4.94 18.98
CA ASN A 262 -8.95 -4.93 17.91
C ASN A 262 -8.54 -5.74 16.67
N LEU A 263 -7.34 -6.34 16.63
CA LEU A 263 -6.86 -7.06 15.46
C LEU A 263 -7.72 -8.28 15.17
N ARG A 264 -8.27 -8.36 13.97
CA ARG A 264 -9.13 -9.46 13.53
C ARG A 264 -8.51 -10.25 12.39
N PHE A 265 -7.71 -9.59 11.56
CA PHE A 265 -7.10 -10.20 10.38
C PHE A 265 -5.61 -9.89 10.31
N VAL A 266 -4.83 -10.93 10.01
CA VAL A 266 -3.44 -10.82 9.57
C VAL A 266 -3.36 -11.45 8.19
N LEU A 267 -2.93 -10.68 7.21
CA LEU A 267 -2.88 -11.10 5.81
C LEU A 267 -1.43 -11.05 5.31
N LEU A 268 -0.96 -12.14 4.76
CA LEU A 268 0.37 -12.25 4.16
C LEU A 268 0.24 -11.99 2.66
N CYS A 269 0.70 -10.83 2.20
CA CYS A 269 0.55 -10.41 0.81
C CYS A 269 1.78 -10.83 -0.02
N ASP A 270 1.54 -11.33 -1.23
CA ASP A 270 2.58 -11.72 -2.20
C ASP A 270 3.55 -12.82 -1.69
N CYS A 271 3.08 -13.68 -0.80
CA CYS A 271 3.86 -14.76 -0.18
C CYS A 271 3.66 -16.09 -0.90
N LEU A 272 3.84 -16.10 -2.22
CA LEU A 272 3.37 -17.17 -3.13
C LEU A 272 3.98 -18.57 -2.92
N SER A 273 4.99 -18.72 -2.06
CA SER A 273 5.70 -20.00 -1.89
C SER A 273 5.93 -20.40 -0.42
N ILE A 274 5.32 -19.70 0.56
CA ILE A 274 5.32 -20.13 1.97
C ILE A 274 4.29 -21.24 2.17
N GLU A 275 4.74 -22.49 2.23
CA GLU A 275 3.85 -23.66 2.28
C GLU A 275 3.49 -24.13 3.70
N ASN A 276 4.31 -23.81 4.71
CA ASN A 276 4.11 -24.29 6.09
C ASN A 276 3.72 -23.14 7.05
N LEU A 277 2.41 -22.95 7.24
CA LEU A 277 1.84 -21.99 8.19
C LEU A 277 0.96 -22.66 9.26
N ASP A 278 0.92 -23.99 9.33
CA ASP A 278 -0.03 -24.73 10.18
C ASP A 278 0.04 -24.32 11.66
N GLY A 279 1.26 -24.22 12.22
CA GLY A 279 1.45 -23.76 13.59
C GLY A 279 1.02 -22.31 13.83
N PHE A 280 1.05 -21.46 12.79
CA PHE A 280 0.56 -20.08 12.88
C PHE A 280 -0.96 -20.01 12.80
N TYR A 281 -1.61 -20.87 12.01
CA TYR A 281 -3.07 -20.94 11.96
C TYR A 281 -3.64 -21.36 13.31
N GLU A 282 -3.07 -22.39 13.96
CA GLU A 282 -3.48 -22.80 15.31
C GLU A 282 -3.30 -21.67 16.34
N MET A 283 -2.16 -20.97 16.26
CA MET A 283 -1.87 -19.85 17.14
C MET A 283 -2.83 -18.68 16.93
N ALA A 284 -3.17 -18.37 15.68
CA ALA A 284 -4.08 -17.30 15.31
C ALA A 284 -5.51 -17.62 15.79
N ASP A 285 -5.98 -18.85 15.57
CA ASP A 285 -7.30 -19.31 16.01
C ASP A 285 -7.44 -19.21 17.53
N ALA A 286 -6.42 -19.63 18.29
CA ALA A 286 -6.38 -19.50 19.74
C ALA A 286 -6.50 -18.04 20.24
N GLN A 287 -6.15 -17.06 19.40
CA GLN A 287 -6.23 -15.62 19.68
C GLN A 287 -7.42 -14.93 18.99
N ASN A 288 -8.33 -15.70 18.38
CA ASN A 288 -9.43 -15.21 17.55
C ASN A 288 -8.94 -14.24 16.46
N VAL A 289 -7.86 -14.61 15.77
CA VAL A 289 -7.29 -13.89 14.64
C VAL A 289 -7.41 -14.77 13.40
N ARG A 290 -7.86 -14.17 12.30
CA ARG A 290 -7.88 -14.82 10.99
C ARG A 290 -6.55 -14.55 10.30
N LEU A 291 -5.77 -15.60 10.10
CA LEU A 291 -4.55 -15.56 9.30
C LEU A 291 -4.85 -16.09 7.90
N ALA A 292 -4.37 -15.43 6.86
CA ALA A 292 -4.45 -15.95 5.51
C ALA A 292 -3.36 -15.40 4.59
N SER A 293 -3.13 -16.09 3.47
CA SER A 293 -2.26 -15.60 2.39
C SER A 293 -3.13 -14.95 1.31
N LEU A 294 -2.68 -13.81 0.79
CA LEU A 294 -3.36 -13.03 -0.22
C LEU A 294 -2.44 -12.86 -1.42
N ASN A 295 -2.90 -13.35 -2.57
CA ASN A 295 -2.26 -13.03 -3.84
C ASN A 295 -2.92 -11.77 -4.37
N THR A 296 -2.35 -10.64 -4.00
CA THR A 296 -2.71 -9.36 -4.54
C THR A 296 -2.18 -9.30 -5.98
N GLN A 297 -2.97 -9.79 -6.94
CA GLN A 297 -2.73 -9.46 -8.34
C GLN A 297 -2.64 -7.93 -8.47
N MET A 298 -1.68 -7.45 -9.28
CA MET A 298 -1.20 -6.06 -9.37
C MET A 298 -2.26 -4.94 -9.41
N ASP A 299 -3.53 -5.25 -9.68
CA ASP A 299 -4.60 -4.28 -9.87
C ASP A 299 -5.78 -4.42 -8.90
N GLN A 300 -5.77 -5.40 -7.99
CA GLN A 300 -6.87 -5.56 -7.04
C GLN A 300 -6.67 -4.71 -5.79
N PRO A 301 -7.69 -3.92 -5.38
CA PRO A 301 -7.64 -3.21 -4.12
C PRO A 301 -7.60 -4.23 -2.98
N VAL A 302 -6.84 -3.90 -1.94
CA VAL A 302 -6.93 -4.57 -0.65
C VAL A 302 -8.41 -4.63 -0.22
N PRO A 303 -8.91 -5.80 0.21
CA PRO A 303 -10.27 -5.90 0.72
C PRO A 303 -10.44 -5.07 2.00
N ASN A 304 -11.51 -4.27 2.06
CA ASN A 304 -11.87 -3.55 3.27
C ASN A 304 -12.40 -4.53 4.35
N VAL A 305 -12.50 -4.07 5.60
CA VAL A 305 -12.94 -4.92 6.74
C VAL A 305 -14.31 -5.55 6.50
N GLU A 306 -15.25 -4.79 5.93
CA GLU A 306 -16.62 -5.25 5.66
C GLU A 306 -16.66 -6.39 4.64
N LEU A 307 -15.82 -6.32 3.59
CA LEU A 307 -15.66 -7.38 2.59
C LEU A 307 -15.00 -8.62 3.19
N LEU A 308 -14.01 -8.44 4.08
CA LEU A 308 -13.38 -9.54 4.80
C LEU A 308 -14.38 -10.25 5.73
N ASP A 309 -15.30 -9.50 6.34
CA ASP A 309 -16.32 -10.07 7.22
C ASP A 309 -17.40 -10.85 6.47
N SER A 310 -17.94 -10.27 5.39
CA SER A 310 -18.96 -10.90 4.57
C SER A 310 -18.44 -12.18 3.89
N SER A 311 -17.29 -12.10 3.24
CA SER A 311 -16.69 -13.25 2.55
C SER A 311 -16.32 -14.39 3.50
N TRP A 312 -15.89 -14.11 4.74
CA TRP A 312 -15.53 -15.18 5.69
C TRP A 312 -16.75 -15.92 6.26
N VAL A 313 -17.88 -15.22 6.41
CA VAL A 313 -19.12 -15.81 6.95
C VAL A 313 -19.74 -16.80 5.96
N GLU A 314 -19.68 -16.51 4.65
CA GLU A 314 -20.22 -17.40 3.62
C GLU A 314 -19.54 -18.78 3.66
N HIS A 315 -18.22 -18.85 3.82
CA HIS A 315 -17.48 -20.12 3.86
C HIS A 315 -17.47 -20.84 5.22
N ALA A 316 -17.81 -20.14 6.32
CA ALA A 316 -18.01 -20.78 7.63
C ALA A 316 -19.31 -21.61 7.69
N SER A 317 -20.28 -21.31 6.82
CA SER A 317 -21.56 -22.02 6.77
C SER A 317 -21.46 -23.41 6.11
N ASP A 318 -20.47 -23.63 5.24
CA ASP A 318 -20.26 -24.90 4.51
C ASP A 318 -19.35 -25.92 5.25
N THR A 319 -18.71 -25.54 6.35
CA THR A 319 -17.64 -26.33 6.98
C THR A 319 -18.04 -27.10 8.25
N LYS A 320 -19.34 -27.19 8.58
CA LYS A 320 -19.82 -27.91 9.77
C LYS A 320 -19.83 -29.45 9.70
N LYS A 321 -19.14 -30.07 8.73
CA LYS A 321 -18.98 -31.54 8.71
C LYS A 321 -17.56 -31.94 8.32
N GLY A 322 -16.82 -32.47 9.29
CA GLY A 322 -15.65 -33.30 9.03
C GLY A 322 -14.38 -32.75 9.67
N THR A 323 -13.91 -33.49 10.67
CA THR A 323 -12.59 -33.41 11.28
C THR A 323 -11.47 -33.26 10.24
N GLY A 324 -10.71 -32.18 10.32
CA GLY A 324 -9.51 -31.93 9.52
C GLY A 324 -9.12 -30.47 9.64
N TYR A 325 -7.92 -30.20 10.15
CA TYR A 325 -7.35 -28.86 10.30
C TYR A 325 -7.57 -28.02 9.03
N GLN A 326 -8.00 -26.77 9.22
CA GLN A 326 -8.37 -25.85 8.14
C GLN A 326 -7.18 -25.69 7.19
N LYS A 327 -7.28 -26.24 5.98
CA LYS A 327 -6.33 -25.99 4.89
C LYS A 327 -6.11 -24.48 4.72
N ALA A 328 -4.86 -24.11 4.40
CA ALA A 328 -4.45 -22.76 4.04
C ALA A 328 -5.51 -22.09 3.16
N ARG A 329 -6.18 -21.07 3.71
CA ARG A 329 -7.20 -20.31 2.98
C ARG A 329 -6.49 -19.24 2.16
N TYR A 330 -6.84 -19.19 0.88
CA TYR A 330 -6.27 -18.26 -0.08
C TYR A 330 -7.37 -17.31 -0.55
N TYR A 331 -7.12 -16.00 -0.55
CA TYR A 331 -8.07 -15.05 -1.14
C TYR A 331 -7.62 -14.68 -2.56
N ASP A 332 -8.48 -14.92 -3.55
CA ASP A 332 -8.19 -14.70 -4.98
C ASP A 332 -8.67 -13.33 -5.51
N GLY A 333 -9.17 -12.47 -4.62
CA GLY A 333 -9.79 -11.19 -4.98
C GLY A 333 -11.29 -11.22 -5.23
N ARG A 334 -11.88 -12.41 -5.36
CA ARG A 334 -13.33 -12.63 -5.54
C ARG A 334 -13.96 -13.39 -4.37
N GLY A 335 -13.16 -14.08 -3.57
CA GLY A 335 -13.60 -14.80 -2.37
C GLY A 335 -12.47 -15.60 -1.74
N TRP A 336 -12.78 -16.34 -0.67
CA TRP A 336 -11.83 -17.29 -0.06
C TRP A 336 -11.94 -18.65 -0.74
N VAL A 337 -10.79 -19.25 -1.02
CA VAL A 337 -10.63 -20.58 -1.67
C VAL A 337 -9.94 -21.53 -0.70
#